data_AF-A0A6N7WQQ1-F1
#
_entry.id   AF-A0A6N7WQQ1-F1
#
_cell.length_a   1.000
_cell.length_b   1.000
_cell.length_c   1.000
_cell.angle_alpha   90.00
_cell.angle_beta   90.00
_cell.angle_gamma   90.00
#
_symmetry.space_group_name_H-M   'P 1'
#
loop_
_entity.id
_entity.type
_entity.pdbx_description
1 polymer ?
#
loop_
_entity_poly.entity_id
_entity_poly.type
_entity_poly.pdbx_seq_one_letter_code
_entity_poly.pdbx_strand_id
1 'polypeptide(L)' 'MARTENIELTVICLIYRENRILLQNRVREDWKGYTLPGGHVEEGESIVDGEDWKVRIR' A
#
# COMPACT_ATOMS: atom_id res chain seq x y z
N MET A 1 4.50 -22.05 22.38
CA MET A 1 4.13 -21.87 20.96
C MET A 1 3.37 -20.57 20.84
N ALA A 2 3.73 -19.71 19.89
CA ALA A 2 2.92 -18.53 19.59
C ALA A 2 1.55 -18.97 19.06
N ARG A 3 0.49 -18.26 19.43
CA ARG A 3 -0.87 -18.55 18.94
C ARG A 3 -1.13 -17.95 17.55
N THR A 4 -0.18 -17.18 17.03
CA THR A 4 -0.31 -16.36 15.84
C THR A 4 0.87 -16.57 14.91
N GLU A 5 0.61 -16.42 13.61
CA GLU A 5 1.63 -16.44 12.56
C GLU A 5 2.34 -15.09 12.44
N ASN A 6 3.59 -15.14 11.98
CA ASN A 6 4.29 -13.93 11.54
C ASN A 6 3.83 -13.60 10.12
N ILE A 7 3.37 -12.37 9.92
CA ILE A 7 2.90 -11.89 8.61
C ILE A 7 3.55 -10.54 8.29
N GLU A 8 3.62 -10.22 6.99
CA GLU A 8 3.91 -8.88 6.50
C GLU A 8 2.59 -8.24 6.06
N LEU A 9 2.21 -7.14 6.70
CA LEU A 9 0.95 -6.46 6.41
C LEU A 9 1.20 -5.29 5.46
N THR A 10 0.55 -5.32 4.30
CA THR A 10 0.58 -4.25 3.32
C THR A 10 -0.83 -3.91 2.87
N VAL A 11 -1.02 -2.68 2.43
CA VAL A 11 -2.29 -2.18 1.92
C VAL A 11 -2.08 -1.56 0.55
N ILE A 12 -3.07 -1.69 -0.31
CA ILE A 12 -3.13 -1.04 -1.61
C ILE A 12 -4.51 -0.38 -1.75
N CYS A 13 -4.54 0.83 -2.30
CA CYS A 13 -5.72 1.66 -2.39
C CYS A 13 -6.07 1.96 -3.84
N LEU A 14 -7.32 1.67 -4.21
CA LEU A 14 -7.87 2.17 -5.46
C LEU A 14 -8.33 3.61 -5.27
N ILE A 15 -7.51 4.56 -5.73
CA ILE A 15 -7.87 5.97 -5.77
C ILE A 15 -8.40 6.26 -7.17
N TYR A 16 -9.64 6.75 -7.26
CA TYR A 16 -10.30 7.00 -8.53
C TYR A 16 -11.05 8.33 -8.54
N ARG A 17 -11.19 8.90 -9.73
CA ARG A 17 -12.03 10.06 -10.01
C ARG A 17 -12.70 9.83 -11.36
N GLU A 18 -14.03 9.73 -11.34
CA GLU A 18 -14.84 9.45 -12.54
C GLU A 18 -14.34 8.17 -13.25
N ASN A 19 -13.82 8.31 -14.47
CA ASN A 19 -13.29 7.22 -15.30
C ASN A 19 -11.75 7.08 -15.22
N ARG A 20 -11.11 7.72 -14.23
CA ARG A 20 -9.66 7.68 -14.05
C ARG A 20 -9.29 7.01 -12.73
N ILE A 21 -8.21 6.25 -12.75
CA ILE A 21 -7.60 5.63 -11.57
C ILE A 21 -6.17 6.14 -11.42
N LEU A 22 -5.70 6.29 -10.19
CA LEU A 22 -4.32 6.64 -9.89
C LEU A 22 -3.46 5.38 -9.84
N LEU A 23 -2.36 5.40 -10.59
CA LEU A 23 -1.37 4.33 -10.59
C LEU A 23 0.00 4.93 -10.28
N GLN A 24 0.83 4.18 -9.55
CA GLN A 24 2.24 4.47 -9.34
C GLN A 24 3.08 3.64 -10.31
N ASN A 25 4.16 4.21 -10.85
CA ASN A 25 5.12 3.49 -11.69
C ASN A 25 6.19 2.84 -10.81
N ARG A 26 6.10 1.52 -10.59
CA ARG A 26 7.08 0.76 -9.79
C ARG A 26 8.31 0.47 -10.64
N VAL A 27 9.44 1.09 -10.27
CA VAL A 27 10.72 0.98 -11.01
C VAL A 27 11.66 -0.11 -10.46
N ARG A 28 11.33 -0.74 -9.33
CA ARG A 28 12.17 -1.78 -8.71
C ARG A 28 12.23 -3.04 -9.58
N GLU A 29 13.39 -3.68 -9.62
CA GLU A 29 13.68 -4.76 -10.57
C GLU A 29 12.94 -6.07 -10.33
N ASP A 30 12.61 -6.34 -9.07
CA ASP A 30 11.86 -7.52 -8.63
C ASP A 30 10.44 -7.57 -9.19
N TRP A 31 9.80 -6.40 -9.36
CA TRP A 31 8.44 -6.30 -9.90
C TRP A 31 8.20 -4.92 -10.54
N LYS A 32 8.32 -4.86 -11.86
CA LYS A 32 8.13 -3.61 -12.63
C LYS A 32 6.69 -3.48 -13.10
N GLY A 33 6.21 -2.25 -13.21
CA GLY A 33 4.94 -1.92 -13.84
C GLY A 33 4.10 -0.92 -13.07
N TYR A 34 2.93 -0.61 -13.63
CA TYR A 34 1.95 0.25 -12.98
C TYR A 34 1.17 -0.55 -11.92
N THR A 35 1.11 -0.02 -10.71
CA THR A 35 0.40 -0.62 -9.57
C THR A 35 -0.44 0.41 -8.84
N LEU A 36 -1.42 -0.06 -8.07
CA LEU A 36 -2.17 0.80 -7.16
C LEU A 36 -1.23 1.38 -6.09
N PRO A 37 -1.47 2.62 -5.65
CA PRO A 37 -0.76 3.21 -4.55
C PRO A 37 -0.99 2.44 -3.25
N GLY A 38 0.02 2.34 -2.40
CA GLY A 38 -0.05 1.57 -1.17
C GLY A 38 1.26 1.56 -0.39
N GLY A 39 1.29 0.80 0.70
CA GLY A 39 2.45 0.71 1.59
C GLY A 39 2.30 -0.37 2.66
N HIS A 40 3.36 -0.51 3.46
CA HIS A 40 3.35 -1.33 4.67
C HIS A 40 2.52 -0.68 5.76
N VAL A 41 1.90 -1.51 6.59
CA VAL A 41 1.23 -1.07 7.82
C VAL A 41 2.21 -1.28 8.97
N GLU A 42 2.53 -0.20 9.68
CA GLU A 42 3.43 -0.22 10.82
C GLU A 42 2.69 -0.61 12.11
N GLU A 43 3.45 -0.98 13.15
CA GLU A 43 2.86 -1.36 14.43
C GLU A 43 2.06 -0.19 15.03
N GLY A 44 0.79 -0.46 15.36
CA GLY A 44 -0.12 0.53 15.94
C GLY A 44 -0.87 1.39 14.92
N GLU A 45 -0.58 1.26 13.62
CA GLU A 45 -1.35 1.95 12.57
C GLU A 45 -2.72 1.31 12.34
N SER A 46 -3.69 2.14 11.97
CA SER A 46 -4.98 1.66 11.50
C SER A 46 -4.87 1.12 10.08
N ILE A 47 -5.54 0.00 9.83
CA ILE A 47 -5.65 -0.60 8.48
C ILE A 47 -6.60 0.23 7.58
N VAL A 48 -7.39 1.13 8.15
CA VAL A 48 -8.37 1.95 7.38
C VAL A 48 -8.00 3.43 7.40
N ASP A 49 -7.50 3.90 8.55
CA ASP A 49 -7.19 5.31 8.77
C ASP A 49 -5.71 5.57 8.45
N GLY A 50 -5.42 5.62 7.16
CA GLY A 50 -4.07 5.69 6.60
C GLY A 50 -3.44 7.07 6.64
N GLU A 51 -3.62 7.83 7.73
CA GLU A 51 -3.14 9.22 7.84
C GLU A 51 -1.63 9.36 7.64
N ASP A 52 -0.86 8.32 7.98
CA ASP A 52 0.61 8.29 7.84
C ASP A 52 1.13 7.18 6.91
N TRP A 53 0.22 6.49 6.18
CA TRP A 53 0.68 5.58 5.15
C TRP A 53 1.53 6.38 4.18
N LYS A 54 2.76 5.92 3.95
CA LYS A 54 3.75 6.54 3.05
C LYS A 54 3.34 6.44 1.58
N VAL A 55 2.10 6.75 1.25
CA VAL A 55 1.61 7.07 -0.08
C VAL A 55 2.08 8.49 -0.42
N ARG A 56 3.40 8.69 -0.54
CA ARG A 56 3.96 9.93 -1.10
C ARG A 56 3.71 9.90 -2.61
N ILE A 57 2.53 10.35 -3.02
CA ILE A 57 2.26 10.77 -4.40
C ILE A 57 3.13 12.02 -4.63
N ARG A 58 4.33 11.83 -5.17
CA ARG A 58 5.07 12.91 -5.84
C ARG A 58 4.78 12.84 -7.33
#